data_AF-A0A417QPA3-F1
#
_entry.id   AF-A0A417QPA3-F1
#
_cell.length_a   1.000
_cell.length_b   1.000
_cell.length_c   1.000
_cell.angle_alpha   90.00
_cell.angle_beta   90.00
_cell.angle_gamma   90.00
#
_symmetry.space_group_name_H-M   'P 1'
#
loop_
_entity.id
_entity.type
_entity.pdbx_description
1 polymer ?
#
loop_
_entity_poly.entity_id
_entity_poly.type
_entity_poly.pdbx_seq_one_letter_code
_entity_poly.pdbx_strand_id
1 'polypeptide(L)'
;MEKFQDDTVKLEMIKTILDGGYFNDNIYLCKMIKYNEEEECIYLLTGKTELSEFSLDSIYECTMTDEEEEVKCRGKIVERYWDKRGKVLVFHVENGFYKNTVN
;
A
#
# COMPACT_ATOMS: atom_id res chain seq x y z
N MET A 1 -9.86 -10.18 -2.75
CA MET A 1 -9.29 -9.12 -1.88
C MET A 1 -10.33 -8.32 -1.13
N GLU A 2 -11.62 -8.48 -1.42
CA GLU A 2 -12.71 -7.90 -0.61
C GLU A 2 -12.65 -8.31 0.86
N LYS A 3 -12.07 -9.48 1.19
CA LYS A 3 -11.87 -9.94 2.57
C LYS A 3 -10.98 -9.03 3.43
N PHE A 4 -10.07 -8.28 2.81
CA PHE A 4 -9.17 -7.34 3.51
C PHE A 4 -9.73 -5.91 3.50
N GLN A 5 -10.97 -5.72 3.05
CA GLN A 5 -11.60 -4.40 3.08
C GLN A 5 -11.87 -4.02 4.54
N ASP A 6 -11.49 -2.79 4.89
CA ASP A 6 -11.45 -2.29 6.26
C ASP A 6 -10.39 -2.92 7.18
N ASP A 7 -9.47 -3.74 6.64
CA ASP A 7 -8.31 -4.24 7.38
C ASP A 7 -7.12 -3.28 7.39
N THR A 8 -6.25 -3.48 8.39
CA THR A 8 -4.98 -2.77 8.49
C THR A 8 -3.95 -3.47 7.62
N VAL A 9 -3.40 -2.72 6.67
CA VAL A 9 -2.33 -3.17 5.79
C VAL A 9 -1.04 -2.45 6.15
N LYS A 10 0.09 -3.13 5.96
CA LYS A 10 1.42 -2.55 6.14
C LYS A 10 1.95 -2.15 4.78
N LEU A 11 2.38 -0.90 4.65
CA LEU A 11 2.99 -0.37 3.44
C LEU A 11 4.44 0.01 3.73
N GLU A 12 5.37 -0.56 2.99
CA GLU A 12 6.81 -0.42 3.22
C GLU A 12 7.48 0.01 1.92
N MET A 13 8.35 1.02 1.95
CA MET A 13 9.10 1.40 0.76
C MET A 13 10.26 0.42 0.57
N ILE A 14 10.28 -0.28 -0.57
CA ILE A 14 11.33 -1.28 -0.86
C ILE A 14 12.39 -0.77 -1.83
N LYS A 15 12.05 0.21 -2.66
CA LYS A 15 12.98 0.76 -3.64
C LYS A 15 12.56 2.15 -4.08
N THR A 16 13.53 3.05 -4.23
CA THR A 16 13.33 4.35 -4.88
C THR A 16 13.74 4.25 -6.35
N ILE A 17 12.93 4.82 -7.25
CA ILE A 17 13.18 4.75 -8.70
C ILE A 17 14.19 5.83 -9.12
N LEU A 18 14.16 6.99 -8.45
CA LEU A 18 15.07 8.10 -8.70
C LEU A 18 16.41 7.93 -7.98
N ASP A 19 17.50 8.21 -8.71
CA ASP A 19 18.86 8.27 -8.16
C ASP A 19 18.97 9.45 -7.18
N GLY A 20 19.26 9.17 -5.90
CA GLY A 20 19.23 10.16 -4.82
C GLY A 20 17.83 10.45 -4.25
N GLY A 21 16.80 9.69 -4.63
CA GLY A 21 15.46 9.83 -4.06
C GLY A 21 15.41 9.37 -2.59
N TYR A 22 14.47 9.94 -1.84
CA TYR A 22 14.29 9.63 -0.41
C TYR A 22 13.84 8.17 -0.24
N PHE A 23 14.75 7.33 0.25
CA PHE A 23 14.44 5.97 0.70
C PHE A 23 14.22 5.98 2.20
N ASN A 24 13.17 5.30 2.65
CA ASN A 24 12.88 5.16 4.07
C ASN A 24 12.34 3.76 4.37
N ASP A 25 12.94 3.10 5.34
CA ASP A 25 12.58 1.75 5.82
C ASP A 25 11.39 1.78 6.80
N ASN A 26 10.61 2.86 6.78
CA ASN A 26 9.46 3.02 7.66
C ASN A 26 8.29 2.13 7.23
N ILE A 27 7.67 1.48 8.22
CA ILE A 27 6.44 0.70 8.05
C ILE A 27 5.24 1.62 8.29
N TYR A 28 4.46 1.86 7.25
CA TYR A 28 3.26 2.67 7.32
C TYR A 28 2.02 1.79 7.49
N LEU A 29 1.35 1.92 8.62
CA LEU A 29 0.06 1.26 8.85
C LEU A 29 -1.05 2.04 8.16
N CYS A 30 -1.60 1.46 7.10
CA CYS A 30 -2.69 2.03 6.34
C CYS A 30 -3.95 1.17 6.49
N LYS A 31 -5.12 1.72 6.22
CA LYS A 31 -6.38 0.98 6.21
C LYS A 31 -6.88 0.81 4.79
N MET A 32 -7.14 -0.41 4.36
CA MET A 32 -7.66 -0.67 3.02
C MET A 32 -9.13 -0.26 2.93
N ILE A 33 -9.46 0.70 2.07
CA ILE A 33 -10.83 1.19 1.93
C ILE A 33 -11.58 0.61 0.74
N LYS A 34 -10.86 0.23 -0.31
CA LYS A 34 -11.43 -0.35 -1.53
C LYS A 34 -10.33 -1.03 -2.35
N TYR A 35 -10.68 -2.10 -3.04
CA TYR A 35 -9.91 -2.64 -4.14
C TYR A 35 -10.65 -2.42 -5.46
N ASN A 36 -9.94 -1.99 -6.50
CA ASN A 36 -10.42 -2.02 -7.87
C ASN A 36 -9.66 -3.09 -8.65
N GLU A 37 -10.33 -4.18 -9.02
CA GLU A 37 -9.73 -5.28 -9.77
C GLU A 37 -9.43 -4.93 -11.22
N GLU A 38 -10.25 -4.09 -11.86
CA GLU A 38 -10.08 -3.72 -13.26
C GLU A 38 -8.82 -2.86 -13.48
N GLU A 39 -8.48 -2.03 -12.50
CA GLU A 39 -7.31 -1.14 -12.53
C GLU A 39 -6.13 -1.67 -11.71
N GLU A 40 -6.29 -2.83 -11.06
CA GLU A 40 -5.32 -3.39 -10.10
C GLU A 40 -4.88 -2.36 -9.03
N CYS A 41 -5.83 -1.53 -8.57
CA CYS A 41 -5.59 -0.40 -7.68
C CYS A 41 -6.21 -0.64 -6.30
N ILE A 42 -5.40 -0.47 -5.26
CA ILE A 42 -5.81 -0.53 -3.85
C ILE A 42 -5.89 0.89 -3.31
N TYR A 43 -7.05 1.24 -2.78
CA TYR A 43 -7.27 2.51 -2.11
C TYR A 43 -7.01 2.34 -0.61
N LEU A 44 -6.11 3.15 -0.07
CA LEU A 44 -5.61 3.07 1.31
C LEU A 44 -5.81 4.39 2.04
N LEU A 45 -6.15 4.33 3.33
CA LEU A 45 -6.16 5.48 4.23
C LEU A 45 -4.92 5.47 5.11
N THR A 46 -4.15 6.55 5.11
CA THR A 46 -2.88 6.66 5.86
C THR A 46 -3.05 6.97 7.34
N GLY A 47 -4.28 7.31 7.76
CA GLY A 47 -4.59 7.68 9.14
C GLY A 47 -3.80 8.92 9.60
N LYS A 48 -2.80 8.70 10.44
CA LYS A 48 -1.98 9.78 11.03
C LYS A 48 -0.81 10.21 10.13
N THR A 49 -0.29 9.31 9.29
CA THR A 49 0.87 9.57 8.44
C THR A 49 0.57 10.65 7.40
N GLU A 50 1.52 11.53 7.14
CA GLU A 50 1.39 12.58 6.13
C GLU A 50 1.55 12.03 4.71
N LEU A 51 0.79 12.61 3.76
CA LEU A 51 0.88 12.22 2.34
C LEU A 51 2.27 12.49 1.76
N SER A 52 2.98 13.49 2.29
CA SER A 52 4.33 13.86 1.90
C SER A 52 5.37 12.74 2.09
N GLU A 53 5.15 11.84 3.05
CA GLU A 53 6.01 10.69 3.31
C GLU A 53 5.95 9.64 2.19
N PHE A 54 4.90 9.68 1.37
CA PHE A 54 4.61 8.70 0.33
C PHE A 54 5.06 9.19 -1.05
N SER A 55 6.26 8.82 -1.48
CA SER A 55 6.78 9.11 -2.81
C SER A 55 5.97 8.43 -3.92
N LEU A 56 5.75 9.12 -5.03
CA LEU A 56 5.15 8.53 -6.24
C LEU A 56 6.20 7.79 -7.09
N ASP A 57 7.47 8.17 -6.93
CA ASP A 57 8.63 7.62 -7.63
C ASP A 57 9.34 6.52 -6.81
N SER A 58 8.57 5.76 -6.05
CA SER A 58 9.09 4.64 -5.25
C SER A 58 8.18 3.43 -5.37
N ILE A 59 8.80 2.26 -5.27
CA ILE A 59 8.13 0.96 -5.20
C ILE A 59 7.88 0.66 -3.73
N TYR A 60 6.63 0.31 -3.43
CA TYR A 60 6.20 -0.12 -2.11
C TYR A 60 5.78 -1.59 -2.13
N GLU A 61 5.98 -2.24 -1.01
CA GLU A 61 5.43 -3.55 -0.69
C GLU A 61 4.25 -3.35 0.27
N CYS A 62 3.09 -3.86 -0.12
CA CYS A 62 1.88 -3.85 0.69
C CYS A 62 1.64 -5.27 1.22
N THR A 63 1.66 -5.42 2.53
CA THR A 63 1.43 -6.67 3.26
C THR A 63 0.08 -6.62 3.96
N MET A 64 -0.76 -7.59 3.63
CA MET A 64 -2.08 -7.85 4.21
C MET A 64 -1.97 -9.16 5.00
N THR A 65 -2.22 -9.12 6.31
CA THR A 65 -2.14 -10.31 7.16
C THR A 65 -3.54 -10.66 7.63
N ASP A 66 -3.94 -11.91 7.43
CA ASP A 66 -5.15 -12.52 7.97
C ASP A 66 -4.79 -13.48 9.13
N GLU A 67 -5.77 -14.11 9.77
CA GLU A 67 -5.53 -15.12 10.81
C GLU A 67 -4.83 -16.37 10.25
N GLU A 68 -5.05 -16.69 8.97
CA GLU A 68 -4.55 -17.92 8.32
C GLU A 68 -3.44 -17.68 7.28
N GLU A 69 -3.36 -16.50 6.67
CA GLU A 69 -2.46 -16.25 5.55
C GLU A 69 -1.91 -14.81 5.51
N GLU A 70 -0.67 -14.67 5.04
CA GLU A 70 -0.07 -13.37 4.72
C GLU A 70 -0.03 -13.18 3.20
N VAL A 71 -0.70 -12.15 2.71
CA VAL A 71 -0.73 -11.78 1.29
C VAL A 71 0.10 -10.52 1.09
N LYS A 72 1.03 -10.56 0.15
CA LYS A 72 1.88 -9.44 -0.21
C LYS A 72 1.69 -9.06 -1.66
N CYS A 73 1.91 -7.79 -1.96
CA CYS A 73 1.93 -7.28 -3.32
C CYS A 73 2.93 -6.12 -3.42
N ARG A 74 3.43 -5.91 -4.63
CA ARG A 74 4.37 -4.83 -4.94
C ARG A 74 3.80 -3.95 -6.02
N GLY A 75 4.06 -2.66 -5.88
CA GLY A 75 3.46 -1.66 -6.73
C GLY A 75 3.98 -0.28 -6.39
N LYS A 76 3.28 0.71 -6.92
CA LYS A 76 3.64 2.12 -6.75
C LYS A 76 2.42 2.94 -6.39
N ILE A 77 2.65 4.05 -5.72
CA ILE A 77 1.59 5.00 -5.42
C ILE A 77 1.41 5.86 -6.68
N VAL A 78 0.24 5.77 -7.30
CA VAL A 78 -0.08 6.54 -8.51
C VAL A 78 -0.76 7.85 -8.17
N GLU A 79 -1.55 7.87 -7.08
CA GLU A 79 -2.23 9.07 -6.62
C GLU A 79 -2.23 9.14 -5.09
N ARG A 80 -2.26 10.38 -4.57
CA ARG A 80 -2.42 10.67 -3.15
C ARG A 80 -3.20 11.97 -2.98
N TYR A 81 -4.28 11.93 -2.22
CA TYR A 81 -5.16 13.09 -2.04
C TYR A 81 -5.84 13.06 -0.67
N TRP A 82 -6.35 14.20 -0.22
CA TRP A 82 -7.16 14.30 0.99
C TRP A 82 -8.64 14.34 0.58
N ASP A 83 -9.46 13.48 1.18
CA ASP A 83 -10.92 13.52 1.08
C ASP A 83 -11.61 13.57 2.46
N LYS A 84 -12.94 13.57 2.52
CA LYS A 84 -13.74 13.58 3.76
C LYS A 84 -13.38 12.45 4.72
N ARG A 85 -12.88 11.32 4.22
CA ARG A 85 -12.42 10.17 5.03
C ARG A 85 -11.03 10.39 5.65
N GLY A 86 -10.27 11.35 5.14
CA GLY A 86 -8.88 11.62 5.50
C GLY A 86 -7.94 11.52 4.30
N LYS A 87 -6.68 11.23 4.59
CA LYS A 87 -5.59 11.10 3.62
C LYS A 87 -5.65 9.75 2.90
N VAL A 88 -5.93 9.78 1.61
CA VAL A 88 -6.10 8.61 0.73
C VAL A 88 -4.88 8.45 -0.17
N LEU A 89 -4.44 7.20 -0.35
CA LEU A 89 -3.46 6.76 -1.34
C LEU A 89 -4.11 5.81 -2.31
N VAL A 90 -3.73 5.90 -3.58
CA VAL A 90 -4.05 4.95 -4.63
C VAL A 90 -2.78 4.20 -4.97
N PHE A 91 -2.73 2.94 -4.57
CA PHE A 91 -1.61 2.05 -4.78
C PHE A 91 -1.92 1.11 -5.94
N HIS A 92 -1.20 1.26 -7.04
CA HIS A 92 -1.33 0.41 -8.21
C HIS A 92 -0.37 -0.77 -8.11
N VAL A 93 -0.89 -1.99 -8.23
CA VAL A 93 -0.15 -3.23 -8.10
C VAL A 93 0.50 -3.57 -9.45
N GLU A 94 1.82 -3.77 -9.48
CA GLU A 94 2.55 -4.02 -10.74
C GLU A 94 3.00 -5.48 -10.89
N ASN A 95 3.22 -6.21 -9.79
CA ASN A 95 3.72 -7.60 -9.81
C ASN A 95 2.68 -8.62 -9.27
N GLY A 96 1.40 -8.24 -9.25
CA GLY A 96 0.33 -9.04 -8.69
C GLY A 96 0.52 -9.35 -7.19
N PHE A 97 -0.17 -10.40 -6.73
CA PHE A 97 -0.23 -10.82 -5.33
C PHE A 97 0.49 -12.15 -5.15
N TYR A 98 1.30 -12.25 -4.10
CA TYR A 98 1.92 -13.50 -3.68
C TYR A 98 1.61 -13.77 -2.20
N LYS A 99 1.41 -15.05 -1.87
CA LYS A 99 1.04 -15.48 -0.52
C LYS A 99 2.24 -16.14 0.16
N ASN A 100 2.43 -15.82 1.43
CA ASN A 100 3.26 -16.61 2.32
C ASN A 100 2.35 -17.40 3.26
N THR A 101 2.50 -18.72 3.27
CA THR A 101 1.87 -19.57 4.28
C THR A 101 2.62 -19.35 5.59
N VAL A 102 1.94 -18.78 6.59
CA VAL A 102 2.47 -18.71 7.95
C VAL A 102 2.36 -20.12 8.52
N ASN A 103 3.49 -20.79 8.73
CA ASN A 103 3.57 -22.19 9.15
C ASN A 103 3.81 -22.28 10.66
#